data_AF-A0A0T6BGE8-F1
#
_entry.id   AF-A0A0T6BGE8-F1
#
_cell.length_a   1.000
_cell.length_b   1.000
_cell.length_c   1.000
_cell.angle_alpha   90.00
_cell.angle_beta   90.00
_cell.angle_gamma   90.00
#
_symmetry.space_group_name_H-M   'P 1'
#
loop_
_entity.id
_entity.type
_entity.pdbx_description
1 polymer ?
#
loop_
_entity_poly.entity_id
_entity_poly.type
_entity_poly.pdbx_seq_one_letter_code
_entity_poly.pdbx_strand_id
1 'polypeptide(L)'
;MPGNNRANNYTCNNITADFKQIGEQIMSVGNRNNGNLQNRILTAFKHMLLDENFDLIINLEGGSRGLIYPKVEDAIDIYEMFAEIYKKHMKVKETCPENILATDDTITDFMYHEYDTPIYTATVSCCEYPAVENLPFIWRESLDALKSLLGIVKTGIQGFVRDTKNALMKNATISVKGINKLYEVTKTSAFYKIILPTGDYEIEFNCHGYKSITRPIKIVQDQLQILNITLEAGSGQSSYESLELNESREPTIKPTSSFIGIEGYVLDGLNHPIDHAEIVVVEPNITLYSNKEGKYMKELSAGKYTIKASASEYRPNVKYVEVNNVTNFPKIVMFTLHRDEHI
;
A
#
# COMPACT_ATOMS: atom_id res chain seq x y z
N MET A 1 -40.46 -11.97 13.37
CA MET A 1 -39.73 -11.94 12.09
C MET A 1 -39.10 -13.31 11.92
N PRO A 2 -39.37 -14.04 10.83
CA PRO A 2 -38.74 -15.34 10.59
C PRO A 2 -37.22 -15.12 10.55
N GLY A 3 -36.48 -15.92 11.28
CA GLY A 3 -35.03 -15.80 11.42
C GLY A 3 -34.35 -15.79 10.04
N ASN A 4 -33.31 -14.97 9.92
CA ASN A 4 -32.45 -14.86 8.74
C ASN A 4 -31.62 -16.16 8.58
N ASN A 5 -32.30 -17.28 8.34
CA ASN A 5 -31.68 -18.57 8.14
C ASN A 5 -30.97 -18.53 6.79
N ARG A 6 -29.66 -18.78 6.82
CA ARG A 6 -28.83 -18.89 5.62
C ARG A 6 -29.40 -19.99 4.73
N ALA A 7 -29.69 -19.66 3.47
CA ALA A 7 -29.98 -20.66 2.46
C ALA A 7 -28.75 -21.58 2.30
N ASN A 8 -28.94 -22.79 1.76
CA ASN A 8 -27.93 -23.85 1.75
C ASN A 8 -26.52 -23.31 1.40
N ASN A 9 -25.55 -23.49 2.32
CA ASN A 9 -24.24 -22.81 2.32
C ASN A 9 -23.39 -23.02 1.04
N TYR A 10 -23.79 -23.96 0.19
CA TYR A 10 -23.02 -24.48 -0.92
C TYR A 10 -23.77 -24.44 -2.26
N THR A 11 -24.93 -23.76 -2.34
CA THR A 11 -25.62 -23.60 -3.63
C THR A 11 -24.73 -22.78 -4.55
N CYS A 12 -24.18 -23.45 -5.55
CA CYS A 12 -23.28 -22.90 -6.54
C CYS A 12 -23.98 -22.88 -7.89
N ASN A 13 -24.05 -21.72 -8.54
CA ASN A 13 -24.64 -21.66 -9.86
C ASN A 13 -23.64 -22.16 -10.90
N ASN A 14 -24.15 -22.70 -12.00
CA ASN A 14 -23.30 -23.02 -13.15
C ASN A 14 -22.76 -21.72 -13.76
N ILE A 15 -21.45 -21.70 -13.98
CA ILE A 15 -20.79 -20.66 -14.76
C ILE A 15 -21.23 -20.87 -16.22
N THR A 16 -22.18 -20.05 -16.65
CA THR A 16 -22.80 -20.15 -17.99
C THR A 16 -22.12 -19.25 -19.02
N ALA A 17 -21.07 -18.52 -18.62
CA ALA A 17 -20.42 -17.54 -19.48
C ALA A 17 -18.93 -17.85 -19.64
N ASP A 18 -18.52 -17.91 -20.90
CA ASP A 18 -17.14 -18.12 -21.38
C ASP A 18 -16.28 -16.84 -21.17
N PHE A 19 -16.25 -16.34 -19.95
CA PHE A 19 -15.41 -15.21 -19.58
C PHE A 19 -14.03 -15.73 -19.17
N LYS A 20 -13.06 -15.65 -20.08
CA LYS A 20 -11.64 -15.71 -19.68
C LYS A 20 -11.38 -14.61 -18.68
N GLN A 21 -11.12 -14.98 -17.42
CA GLN A 21 -10.85 -14.01 -16.37
C GLN A 21 -9.56 -13.23 -16.71
N ILE A 22 -9.48 -11.94 -16.34
CA ILE A 22 -8.27 -11.13 -16.60
C ILE A 22 -7.05 -11.81 -15.95
N GLY A 23 -7.23 -12.50 -14.83
CA GLY A 23 -6.19 -13.31 -14.18
C GLY A 23 -5.63 -14.42 -15.06
N GLU A 24 -6.47 -15.19 -15.75
CA GLU A 24 -5.97 -16.21 -16.70
C GLU A 24 -5.22 -15.56 -17.87
N GLN A 25 -5.70 -14.40 -18.33
CA GLN A 25 -5.10 -13.68 -19.45
C GLN A 25 -3.73 -13.12 -19.10
N ILE A 26 -3.54 -12.62 -17.87
CA ILE A 26 -2.27 -12.06 -17.40
C ILE A 26 -1.15 -13.11 -17.36
N MET A 27 -1.51 -14.36 -17.03
CA MET A 27 -0.60 -15.51 -16.99
C MET A 27 -0.33 -16.11 -18.37
N SER A 28 -1.26 -15.97 -19.33
CA SER A 28 -1.18 -16.58 -20.67
C SER A 28 -0.22 -15.87 -21.65
N VAL A 29 1.03 -15.68 -21.25
CA VAL A 29 2.09 -15.17 -22.13
C VAL A 29 2.56 -16.30 -23.05
N GLY A 30 1.86 -16.51 -24.17
CA GLY A 30 2.26 -17.47 -25.19
C GLY A 30 1.38 -17.58 -26.44
N ASN A 31 0.06 -17.42 -26.32
CA ASN A 31 -0.83 -17.55 -27.48
C ASN A 31 -1.17 -16.18 -28.09
N ARG A 32 -0.32 -15.78 -29.04
CA ARG A 32 -0.66 -14.75 -30.04
C ARG A 32 -1.96 -15.15 -30.74
N ASN A 33 -2.84 -14.17 -30.92
CA ASN A 33 -4.07 -14.17 -31.70
C ASN A 33 -5.35 -14.42 -30.89
N ASN A 34 -5.91 -13.34 -30.32
CA ASN A 34 -7.33 -12.98 -30.54
C ASN A 34 -7.68 -11.60 -29.95
N GLY A 35 -8.18 -10.69 -30.79
CA GLY A 35 -8.98 -9.52 -30.41
C GLY A 35 -8.25 -8.24 -29.98
N ASN A 36 -8.28 -7.20 -30.83
CA ASN A 36 -7.68 -5.87 -30.58
C ASN A 36 -8.19 -5.12 -29.32
N LEU A 37 -9.32 -5.49 -28.71
CA LEU A 37 -9.89 -4.79 -27.54
C LEU A 37 -9.52 -5.43 -26.20
N GLN A 38 -9.51 -6.77 -26.10
CA GLN A 38 -9.11 -7.48 -24.88
C GLN A 38 -7.63 -7.26 -24.54
N ASN A 39 -6.77 -7.20 -25.56
CA ASN A 39 -5.38 -6.81 -25.39
C ASN A 39 -5.24 -5.39 -24.80
N ARG A 40 -6.12 -4.45 -25.13
CA ARG A 40 -6.04 -3.08 -24.59
C ARG A 40 -6.38 -3.02 -23.10
N ILE A 41 -7.36 -3.79 -22.65
CA ILE A 41 -7.73 -3.88 -21.23
C ILE A 41 -6.60 -4.52 -20.44
N LEU A 42 -6.03 -5.62 -20.93
CA LEU A 42 -4.89 -6.28 -20.31
C LEU A 42 -3.68 -5.34 -20.24
N THR A 43 -3.34 -4.68 -21.34
CA THR A 43 -2.23 -3.71 -21.38
C THR A 43 -2.48 -2.55 -20.41
N ALA A 44 -3.68 -1.97 -20.38
CA ALA A 44 -4.02 -0.89 -19.44
C ALA A 44 -3.91 -1.34 -17.97
N PHE A 45 -4.34 -2.58 -17.67
CA PHE A 45 -4.23 -3.16 -16.33
C PHE A 45 -2.77 -3.37 -15.92
N LYS A 46 -1.92 -3.88 -16.82
CA LYS A 46 -0.47 -4.00 -16.57
C LYS A 46 0.18 -2.64 -16.32
N HIS A 47 -0.15 -1.63 -17.13
CA HIS A 47 0.34 -0.26 -16.93
C HIS A 47 -0.09 0.30 -15.57
N MET A 48 -1.37 0.14 -15.20
CA MET A 48 -1.85 0.57 -13.88
C MET A 48 -1.04 -0.07 -12.74
N LEU A 49 -0.73 -1.38 -12.82
CA LEU A 49 0.06 -2.07 -11.79
C LEU A 49 1.50 -1.56 -11.69
N LEU A 50 2.12 -1.22 -12.84
CA LEU A 50 3.49 -0.71 -12.90
C LEU A 50 3.59 0.78 -12.51
N ASP A 51 2.61 1.59 -12.89
CA ASP A 51 2.69 3.05 -12.78
C ASP A 51 2.24 3.57 -11.40
N GLU A 52 1.24 2.92 -10.79
CA GLU A 52 0.62 3.41 -9.55
C GLU A 52 1.39 3.07 -8.27
N ASN A 53 2.44 2.24 -8.33
CA ASN A 53 3.28 1.84 -7.18
C ASN A 53 2.46 1.44 -5.93
N PHE A 54 1.55 0.46 -6.09
CA PHE A 54 0.69 0.02 -5.00
C PHE A 54 1.49 -0.52 -3.81
N ASP A 55 1.09 -0.16 -2.58
CA ASP A 55 1.69 -0.70 -1.35
C ASP A 55 1.23 -2.16 -1.05
N LEU A 56 0.05 -2.53 -1.54
CA LEU A 56 -0.61 -3.81 -1.27
C LEU A 56 -1.69 -4.07 -2.33
N ILE A 57 -1.75 -5.31 -2.82
CA ILE A 57 -2.83 -5.82 -3.66
C ILE A 57 -3.59 -6.90 -2.88
N ILE A 58 -4.91 -6.83 -2.90
CA ILE A 58 -5.77 -7.90 -2.41
C ILE A 58 -6.61 -8.40 -3.58
N ASN A 59 -6.35 -9.63 -4.00
CA ASN A 59 -7.15 -10.35 -4.96
C ASN A 59 -8.25 -11.12 -4.22
N LEU A 60 -9.49 -11.11 -4.73
CA LEU A 60 -10.64 -11.74 -4.10
C LEU A 60 -11.14 -12.87 -4.99
N GLU A 61 -11.17 -14.09 -4.45
CA GLU A 61 -11.55 -15.26 -5.21
C GLU A 61 -12.60 -16.12 -4.49
N GLY A 62 -13.32 -16.90 -5.28
CA GLY A 62 -14.17 -18.00 -4.81
C GLY A 62 -13.63 -19.33 -5.34
N GLY A 63 -14.16 -20.44 -4.85
CA GLY A 63 -13.64 -21.78 -5.15
C GLY A 63 -12.71 -22.35 -4.08
N SER A 64 -12.45 -21.60 -3.02
CA SER A 64 -11.72 -22.08 -1.84
C SER A 64 -12.06 -21.20 -0.62
N ARG A 65 -11.47 -21.46 0.53
CA ARG A 65 -11.57 -20.59 1.70
C ARG A 65 -10.24 -20.47 2.42
N GLY A 66 -9.89 -19.25 2.79
CA GLY A 66 -8.61 -18.95 3.45
C GLY A 66 -7.90 -17.77 2.79
N LEU A 67 -6.57 -17.81 2.85
CA LEU A 67 -5.71 -16.78 2.30
C LEU A 67 -4.51 -17.45 1.62
N ILE A 68 -4.28 -17.05 0.38
CA ILE A 68 -3.11 -17.44 -0.41
C ILE A 68 -2.18 -16.23 -0.45
N TYR A 69 -0.90 -16.48 -0.26
CA TYR A 69 0.15 -15.48 -0.25
C TYR A 69 1.42 -16.05 -0.90
N PRO A 70 2.34 -15.18 -1.37
CA PRO A 70 3.54 -15.63 -2.07
C PRO A 70 4.40 -16.54 -1.21
N LYS A 71 4.75 -17.72 -1.73
CA LYS A 71 5.63 -18.68 -1.04
C LYS A 71 7.09 -18.57 -1.48
N VAL A 72 7.55 -17.34 -1.66
CA VAL A 72 8.91 -17.06 -2.12
C VAL A 72 9.87 -17.20 -0.94
N GLU A 73 10.94 -17.99 -1.10
CA GLU A 73 11.92 -18.31 -0.05
C GLU A 73 12.43 -17.07 0.70
N ASP A 74 12.54 -15.95 0.00
CA ASP A 74 13.15 -14.72 0.49
C ASP A 74 12.24 -13.86 1.40
N ALA A 75 10.93 -14.03 1.33
CA ALA A 75 9.98 -13.17 2.06
C ALA A 75 8.86 -13.93 2.76
N ILE A 76 8.84 -15.27 2.70
CA ILE A 76 7.73 -16.09 3.20
C ILE A 76 7.33 -15.75 4.64
N ASP A 77 8.31 -15.47 5.50
CA ASP A 77 8.08 -15.16 6.91
C ASP A 77 7.18 -13.93 7.10
N ILE A 78 7.37 -12.88 6.30
CA ILE A 78 6.56 -11.66 6.44
C ILE A 78 5.12 -11.88 5.98
N TYR A 79 4.95 -12.60 4.87
CA TYR A 79 3.63 -12.91 4.32
C TYR A 79 2.86 -13.85 5.23
N GLU A 80 3.53 -14.85 5.81
CA GLU A 80 2.94 -15.76 6.79
C GLU A 80 2.48 -14.99 8.05
N MET A 81 3.31 -14.09 8.58
CA MET A 81 2.93 -13.27 9.74
C MET A 81 1.64 -12.47 9.50
N PHE A 82 1.48 -11.85 8.32
CA PHE A 82 0.25 -11.15 7.98
C PHE A 82 -0.92 -12.09 7.69
N ALA A 83 -0.66 -13.27 7.13
CA ALA A 83 -1.68 -14.28 6.92
C ALA A 83 -2.29 -14.75 8.25
N GLU A 84 -1.48 -14.92 9.29
CA GLU A 84 -1.98 -15.26 10.64
C GLU A 84 -2.91 -14.18 11.22
N ILE A 85 -2.68 -12.89 10.90
CA ILE A 85 -3.60 -11.81 11.27
C ILE A 85 -4.97 -12.01 10.59
N TYR A 86 -5.00 -12.32 9.30
CA TYR A 86 -6.23 -12.59 8.57
C TYR A 86 -6.97 -13.81 9.14
N LYS A 87 -6.26 -14.93 9.33
CA LYS A 87 -6.82 -16.18 9.86
C LYS A 87 -7.48 -15.98 11.23
N LYS A 88 -6.86 -15.19 12.11
CA LYS A 88 -7.41 -14.86 13.43
C LYS A 88 -8.76 -14.12 13.35
N HIS A 89 -9.02 -13.40 12.27
CA HIS A 89 -10.27 -12.64 12.05
C HIS A 89 -11.28 -13.38 11.18
N MET A 90 -10.95 -14.58 10.68
CA MET A 90 -11.91 -15.41 9.95
C MET A 90 -12.99 -15.94 10.88
N LYS A 91 -14.25 -15.80 10.45
CA LYS A 91 -15.42 -16.32 11.19
C LYS A 91 -15.76 -17.77 10.88
N VAL A 92 -15.22 -18.31 9.79
CA VAL A 92 -15.52 -19.64 9.27
C VAL A 92 -14.20 -20.37 9.02
N LYS A 93 -14.17 -21.68 9.24
CA LYS A 93 -12.98 -22.51 9.00
C LYS A 93 -12.54 -22.45 7.54
N GLU A 94 -11.23 -22.60 7.30
CA GLU A 94 -10.60 -22.61 5.98
C GLU A 94 -11.01 -23.79 5.08
N THR A 95 -11.70 -24.80 5.63
CA THR A 95 -12.03 -25.99 4.86
C THR A 95 -13.34 -25.85 4.10
N CYS A 96 -13.32 -26.35 2.87
CA CYS A 96 -14.51 -26.55 2.05
C CYS A 96 -14.87 -28.05 1.98
N PRO A 97 -16.16 -28.43 1.85
CA PRO A 97 -16.54 -29.80 1.51
C PRO A 97 -15.94 -30.20 0.15
N GLU A 98 -15.44 -31.43 0.02
CA GLU A 98 -14.62 -31.90 -1.10
C GLU A 98 -15.26 -31.77 -2.50
N ASN A 99 -14.38 -31.76 -3.52
CA ASN A 99 -14.61 -31.56 -4.97
C ASN A 99 -14.79 -30.11 -5.43
N ILE A 100 -13.93 -29.21 -4.97
CA ILE A 100 -13.78 -27.90 -5.61
C ILE A 100 -12.38 -27.85 -6.23
N LEU A 101 -12.31 -27.52 -7.52
CA LEU A 101 -11.07 -27.13 -8.18
C LEU A 101 -10.61 -25.84 -7.51
N ALA A 102 -9.68 -25.96 -6.58
CA ALA A 102 -9.22 -24.84 -5.77
C ALA A 102 -8.47 -23.83 -6.65
N THR A 103 -8.66 -22.53 -6.36
CA THR A 103 -7.67 -21.50 -6.68
C THR A 103 -6.30 -21.96 -6.16
N ASP A 104 -5.30 -21.97 -7.03
CA ASP A 104 -3.91 -22.26 -6.69
C ASP A 104 -3.11 -20.97 -6.40
N ASP A 105 -1.84 -21.11 -6.03
CA ASP A 105 -0.93 -19.99 -5.79
C ASP A 105 -0.38 -19.35 -7.07
N THR A 106 -0.66 -19.91 -8.25
CA THR A 106 -0.05 -19.51 -9.53
C THR A 106 -0.21 -18.02 -9.83
N ILE A 107 -1.42 -17.48 -9.72
CA ILE A 107 -1.65 -16.05 -10.00
C ILE A 107 -1.00 -15.16 -8.94
N THR A 108 -0.98 -15.60 -7.69
CA THR A 108 -0.43 -14.84 -6.56
C THR A 108 1.08 -14.73 -6.71
N ASP A 109 1.75 -15.85 -6.99
CA ASP A 109 3.20 -15.89 -7.21
C ASP A 109 3.59 -15.14 -8.49
N PHE A 110 2.85 -15.31 -9.59
CA PHE A 110 3.10 -14.58 -10.84
C PHE A 110 3.05 -13.07 -10.63
N MET A 111 1.99 -12.58 -9.97
CA MET A 111 1.80 -11.14 -9.72
C MET A 111 2.88 -10.59 -8.79
N TYR A 112 3.29 -11.36 -7.78
CA TYR A 112 4.37 -10.95 -6.89
C TYR A 112 5.70 -10.82 -7.64
N HIS A 113 6.05 -11.81 -8.47
CA HIS A 113 7.30 -11.79 -9.23
C HIS A 113 7.34 -10.72 -10.33
N GLU A 114 6.21 -10.47 -11.00
CA GLU A 114 6.15 -9.54 -12.13
C GLU A 114 6.15 -8.07 -11.66
N TYR A 115 5.52 -7.76 -10.53
CA TYR A 115 5.28 -6.37 -10.09
C TYR A 115 5.95 -6.00 -8.76
N ASP A 116 6.65 -6.93 -8.10
CA ASP A 116 7.28 -6.78 -6.77
C ASP A 116 6.38 -6.08 -5.72
N THR A 117 5.08 -6.25 -5.88
CA THR A 117 4.06 -5.65 -5.01
C THR A 117 3.53 -6.72 -4.07
N PRO A 118 3.45 -6.46 -2.74
CA PRO A 118 2.82 -7.40 -1.82
C PRO A 118 1.39 -7.72 -2.26
N ILE A 119 1.10 -9.00 -2.49
CA ILE A 119 -0.22 -9.47 -2.92
C ILE A 119 -0.72 -10.59 -2.01
N TYR A 120 -2.02 -10.56 -1.71
CA TYR A 120 -2.72 -11.66 -1.06
C TYR A 120 -3.99 -12.00 -1.82
N THR A 121 -4.23 -13.29 -2.04
CA THR A 121 -5.47 -13.78 -2.64
C THR A 121 -6.37 -14.31 -1.54
N ALA A 122 -7.37 -13.53 -1.15
CA ALA A 122 -8.36 -13.90 -0.15
C ALA A 122 -9.48 -14.71 -0.80
N THR A 123 -9.58 -15.98 -0.41
CA THR A 123 -10.63 -16.87 -0.91
C THR A 123 -11.82 -16.82 0.05
N VAL A 124 -12.90 -16.15 -0.38
CA VAL A 124 -14.00 -15.74 0.51
C VAL A 124 -15.16 -16.74 0.53
N SER A 125 -15.21 -17.65 -0.43
CA SER A 125 -16.31 -18.60 -0.61
C SER A 125 -15.85 -19.89 -1.27
N CYS A 126 -16.24 -21.04 -0.71
CA CYS A 126 -16.04 -22.35 -1.33
C CYS A 126 -16.69 -22.46 -2.72
N CYS A 127 -17.74 -21.69 -2.95
CA CYS A 127 -18.37 -21.61 -4.25
C CYS A 127 -17.82 -20.41 -5.02
N GLU A 128 -17.33 -20.65 -6.24
CA GLU A 128 -16.84 -19.61 -7.17
C GLU A 128 -17.97 -18.67 -7.60
N TYR A 129 -19.17 -19.22 -7.88
CA TYR A 129 -20.32 -18.45 -8.32
C TYR A 129 -21.54 -18.66 -7.39
N PRO A 130 -21.55 -18.03 -6.20
CA PRO A 130 -22.59 -18.24 -5.19
C PRO A 130 -23.94 -17.65 -5.62
N ALA A 131 -25.03 -18.25 -5.16
CA ALA A 131 -26.36 -17.66 -5.29
C ALA A 131 -26.45 -16.26 -4.64
N VAL A 132 -27.24 -15.37 -5.22
CA VAL A 132 -27.35 -13.95 -4.79
C VAL A 132 -27.78 -13.83 -3.32
N GLU A 133 -28.66 -14.73 -2.87
CA GLU A 133 -29.10 -14.85 -1.47
C GLU A 133 -27.97 -15.13 -0.47
N ASN A 134 -26.86 -15.73 -0.92
CA ASN A 134 -25.70 -16.03 -0.07
C ASN A 134 -24.71 -14.86 0.04
N LEU A 135 -24.75 -13.87 -0.86
CA LEU A 135 -23.80 -12.74 -0.88
C LEU A 135 -23.75 -11.95 0.44
N PRO A 136 -24.88 -11.61 1.10
CA PRO A 136 -24.84 -10.89 2.37
C PRO A 136 -24.17 -11.70 3.49
N PHE A 137 -24.25 -13.03 3.44
CA PHE A 137 -23.60 -13.91 4.41
C PHE A 137 -22.11 -13.97 4.16
N ILE A 138 -21.69 -14.18 2.90
CA ILE A 138 -20.27 -14.18 2.51
C ILE A 138 -19.61 -12.87 2.92
N TRP A 139 -20.24 -11.73 2.63
CA TRP A 139 -19.75 -10.42 3.05
C TRP A 139 -19.56 -10.32 4.57
N ARG A 140 -20.58 -10.66 5.37
CA ARG A 140 -20.48 -10.59 6.84
C ARG A 140 -19.42 -11.54 7.42
N GLU A 141 -19.18 -12.66 6.75
CA GLU A 141 -18.19 -13.67 7.14
C GLU A 141 -16.76 -13.23 6.81
N SER A 142 -16.53 -12.58 5.67
CA SER A 142 -15.20 -12.17 5.21
C SER A 142 -14.80 -10.75 5.64
N LEU A 143 -15.76 -9.88 5.95
CA LEU A 143 -15.52 -8.44 6.21
C LEU A 143 -14.41 -8.19 7.25
N ASP A 144 -14.45 -8.86 8.39
CA ASP A 144 -13.49 -8.58 9.46
C ASP A 144 -12.07 -9.03 9.10
N ALA A 145 -11.94 -10.17 8.41
CA ALA A 145 -10.67 -10.67 7.91
C ALA A 145 -10.11 -9.79 6.78
N LEU A 146 -10.95 -9.36 5.84
CA LEU A 146 -10.54 -8.42 4.78
C LEU A 146 -10.13 -7.07 5.35
N LYS A 147 -10.84 -6.56 6.37
CA LYS A 147 -10.46 -5.34 7.08
C LYS A 147 -9.14 -5.48 7.82
N SER A 148 -8.87 -6.62 8.46
CA SER A 148 -7.59 -6.84 9.14
C SER A 148 -6.43 -6.88 8.14
N LEU A 149 -6.64 -7.46 6.96
CA LEU A 149 -5.64 -7.50 5.90
C LEU A 149 -5.40 -6.11 5.28
N LEU A 150 -6.45 -5.35 4.99
CA LEU A 150 -6.31 -3.94 4.58
C LEU A 150 -5.65 -3.08 5.67
N GLY A 151 -5.80 -3.45 6.94
CA GLY A 151 -5.21 -2.75 8.07
C GLY A 151 -3.69 -2.85 8.15
N ILE A 152 -3.07 -3.86 7.53
CA ILE A 152 -1.62 -4.09 7.65
C ILE A 152 -0.80 -2.90 7.14
N VAL A 153 -1.30 -2.19 6.12
CA VAL A 153 -0.62 -1.01 5.53
C VAL A 153 -0.44 0.16 6.49
N LYS A 154 -1.12 0.12 7.65
CA LYS A 154 -1.03 1.12 8.71
C LYS A 154 0.07 0.83 9.73
N THR A 155 0.69 -0.34 9.65
CA THR A 155 1.67 -0.82 10.63
C THR A 155 3.03 -0.98 9.95
N GLY A 156 4.06 -0.35 10.51
CA GLY A 156 5.42 -0.47 9.97
C GLY A 156 6.26 0.77 10.18
N ILE A 157 7.16 1.04 9.23
CA ILE A 157 8.08 2.18 9.26
C ILE A 157 8.05 2.93 7.93
N GLN A 158 8.36 4.22 7.99
CA GLN A 158 8.61 5.04 6.82
C GLN A 158 9.62 6.14 7.16
N GLY A 159 10.27 6.71 6.16
CA GLY A 159 11.17 7.83 6.37
C GLY A 159 12.03 8.12 5.17
N PHE A 160 13.06 8.94 5.39
CA PHE A 160 14.03 9.32 4.38
C PHE A 160 15.44 8.88 4.79
N VAL A 161 16.26 8.52 3.80
CA VAL A 161 17.68 8.25 3.99
C VAL A 161 18.50 9.40 3.41
N ARG A 162 19.35 10.00 4.24
CA ARG A 162 20.19 11.15 3.89
C ARG A 162 21.65 10.93 4.32
N ASP A 163 22.57 11.74 3.83
CA ASP A 163 23.93 11.82 4.39
C ASP A 163 24.06 12.94 5.45
N THR A 164 25.24 13.03 6.07
CA THR A 164 25.57 14.10 7.04
C THR A 164 25.53 15.52 6.47
N LYS A 165 25.51 15.67 5.14
CA LYS A 165 25.34 16.94 4.43
C LYS A 165 23.89 17.16 3.98
N ASN A 166 22.97 16.33 4.45
CA ASN A 166 21.54 16.35 4.12
C ASN A 166 21.24 16.05 2.63
N ALA A 167 22.17 15.43 1.91
CA ALA A 167 21.96 14.93 0.55
C ALA A 167 21.13 13.64 0.57
N LEU A 168 20.26 13.48 -0.43
CA LEU A 168 19.35 12.33 -0.53
C LEU A 168 20.09 11.07 -1.00
N MET A 169 19.96 9.99 -0.25
CA MET A 169 20.66 8.72 -0.51
C MET A 169 19.85 7.84 -1.45
N LYS A 170 19.73 8.24 -2.71
CA LYS A 170 18.82 7.64 -3.72
C LYS A 170 19.11 6.17 -4.08
N ASN A 171 20.29 5.66 -3.72
CA ASN A 171 20.70 4.26 -3.93
C ASN A 171 20.85 3.52 -2.60
N ALA A 172 20.24 4.03 -1.52
CA ALA A 172 20.22 3.33 -0.25
C ALA A 172 19.31 2.10 -0.35
N THR A 173 19.74 1.03 0.31
CA THR A 173 18.98 -0.21 0.46
C THR A 173 18.72 -0.47 1.94
N ILE A 174 17.62 -1.15 2.22
CA ILE A 174 17.14 -1.42 3.56
C ILE A 174 16.86 -2.92 3.65
N SER A 175 17.34 -3.57 4.70
CA SER A 175 17.07 -4.97 5.00
C SER A 175 16.54 -5.10 6.42
N VAL A 176 15.70 -6.10 6.65
CA VAL A 176 15.17 -6.42 7.97
C VAL A 176 15.80 -7.73 8.40
N LYS A 177 16.53 -7.74 9.51
CA LYS A 177 17.23 -8.93 9.97
C LYS A 177 16.23 -10.07 10.22
N GLY A 178 16.51 -11.23 9.62
CA GLY A 178 15.62 -12.39 9.68
C GLY A 178 14.52 -12.39 8.61
N ILE A 179 14.42 -11.37 7.76
CA ILE A 179 13.56 -11.35 6.57
C ILE A 179 14.46 -11.14 5.36
N ASN A 180 14.53 -12.12 4.46
CA ASN A 180 15.45 -12.09 3.33
C ASN A 180 14.93 -11.23 2.14
N LYS A 181 14.33 -10.07 2.42
CA LYS A 181 13.89 -9.11 1.41
C LYS A 181 14.71 -7.82 1.49
N LEU A 182 15.23 -7.38 0.35
CA LEU A 182 15.86 -6.08 0.19
C LEU A 182 14.83 -5.05 -0.27
N TYR A 183 14.77 -3.92 0.41
CA TYR A 183 13.92 -2.80 0.05
C TYR A 183 14.78 -1.66 -0.49
N GLU A 184 14.34 -1.05 -1.60
CA GLU A 184 14.99 0.12 -2.18
C GLU A 184 14.26 1.40 -1.74
N VAL A 185 15.02 2.49 -1.61
CA VAL A 185 14.42 3.81 -1.48
C VAL A 185 13.95 4.34 -2.82
N THR A 186 13.00 5.28 -2.81
CA THR A 186 12.58 6.00 -4.01
C THR A 186 13.75 6.79 -4.62
N LYS A 187 13.91 6.67 -5.94
CA LYS A 187 15.01 7.32 -6.69
C LYS A 187 14.96 8.85 -6.65
N THR A 188 13.81 9.45 -6.40
CA THR A 188 13.62 10.91 -6.41
C THR A 188 13.89 11.53 -5.05
N SER A 189 13.37 10.91 -3.98
CA SER A 189 13.33 11.52 -2.64
C SER A 189 14.12 10.76 -1.58
N ALA A 190 14.67 9.58 -1.91
CA ALA A 190 15.25 8.65 -0.93
C ALA A 190 14.27 8.29 0.21
N PHE A 191 12.98 8.37 -0.08
CA PHE A 191 11.90 7.94 0.80
C PHE A 191 11.75 6.42 0.77
N TYR A 192 11.40 5.83 1.90
CA TYR A 192 11.01 4.43 2.00
C TYR A 192 9.77 4.27 2.87
N LYS A 193 9.04 3.19 2.63
CA LYS A 193 7.93 2.72 3.45
C LYS A 193 7.98 1.19 3.47
N ILE A 194 8.01 0.61 4.66
CA ILE A 194 8.07 -0.83 4.86
C ILE A 194 6.94 -1.21 5.82
N ILE A 195 6.03 -2.04 5.34
CA ILE A 195 4.93 -2.59 6.12
C ILE A 195 5.49 -3.78 6.92
N LEU A 196 5.37 -3.72 8.26
CA LEU A 196 5.87 -4.75 9.16
C LEU A 196 4.79 -5.12 10.17
N PRO A 197 4.66 -6.40 10.56
CA PRO A 197 3.78 -6.77 11.65
C PRO A 197 4.29 -6.22 12.99
N THR A 198 3.45 -6.29 14.02
CA THR A 198 3.84 -5.88 15.38
C THR A 198 4.92 -6.84 15.91
N GLY A 199 6.01 -6.29 16.43
CA GLY A 199 7.15 -7.09 16.89
C GLY A 199 8.41 -6.24 17.07
N ASP A 200 9.48 -6.87 17.53
CA ASP A 200 10.80 -6.26 17.65
C ASP A 200 11.67 -6.67 16.46
N TYR A 201 12.26 -5.69 15.78
CA TYR A 201 13.04 -5.87 14.56
C TYR A 201 14.39 -5.18 14.64
N GLU A 202 15.35 -5.65 13.85
CA GLU A 202 16.59 -4.93 13.56
C GLU A 202 16.62 -4.57 12.08
N ILE A 203 16.64 -3.28 11.77
CA ILE A 203 16.61 -2.74 10.40
C ILE A 203 18.00 -2.26 10.04
N GLU A 204 18.58 -2.78 8.97
CA GLU A 204 19.87 -2.33 8.44
C GLU A 204 19.65 -1.42 7.23
N PHE A 205 20.34 -0.27 7.24
CA PHE A 205 20.38 0.69 6.15
C PHE A 205 21.79 0.69 5.56
N ASN A 206 21.89 0.54 4.24
CA ASN A 206 23.15 0.46 3.54
C ASN A 206 23.15 1.40 2.32
N CYS A 207 24.30 1.95 1.97
CA CYS A 207 24.50 2.65 0.70
C CYS A 207 25.98 2.61 0.32
N HIS A 208 26.27 2.40 -0.97
CA HIS A 208 27.64 2.32 -1.46
C HIS A 208 28.47 3.58 -1.10
N GLY A 209 29.64 3.38 -0.49
CA GLY A 209 30.54 4.46 -0.05
C GLY A 209 30.21 5.04 1.33
N TYR A 210 29.21 4.50 2.03
CA TYR A 210 28.79 4.90 3.36
C TYR A 210 28.85 3.72 4.32
N LYS A 211 28.94 4.02 5.62
CA LYS A 211 28.85 2.99 6.67
C LYS A 211 27.40 2.55 6.81
N SER A 212 27.16 1.23 6.84
CA SER A 212 25.84 0.71 7.18
C SER A 212 25.47 1.08 8.62
N ILE A 213 24.18 1.22 8.88
CA ILE A 213 23.64 1.45 10.22
C ILE A 213 22.57 0.41 10.50
N THR A 214 22.63 -0.25 11.66
CA THR A 214 21.57 -1.14 12.12
C THR A 214 20.81 -0.49 13.28
N ARG A 215 19.48 -0.50 13.19
CA ARG A 215 18.55 0.07 14.16
C ARG A 215 17.63 -0.99 14.75
N PRO A 216 17.71 -1.28 16.05
CA PRO A 216 16.62 -1.98 16.71
C PRO A 216 15.38 -1.09 16.70
N ILE A 217 14.20 -1.64 16.43
CA ILE A 217 12.93 -0.91 16.50
C ILE A 217 11.80 -1.83 16.91
N LYS A 218 10.90 -1.30 17.75
CA LYS A 218 9.66 -1.98 18.11
C LYS A 218 8.52 -1.46 17.26
N ILE A 219 7.91 -2.34 16.48
CA ILE A 219 6.74 -2.03 15.64
C ILE A 219 5.47 -2.23 16.46
N VAL A 220 4.60 -1.22 16.44
CA VAL A 220 3.34 -1.18 17.18
C VAL A 220 2.19 -1.21 16.19
N GLN A 221 1.15 -1.99 16.50
CA GLN A 221 -0.04 -2.12 15.68
C GLN A 221 -0.69 -0.77 15.37
N ASP A 222 -1.15 -0.60 14.11
CA ASP A 222 -1.83 0.59 13.61
C ASP A 222 -0.99 1.88 13.69
N GLN A 223 0.34 1.73 13.73
CA GLN A 223 1.30 2.83 13.71
C GLN A 223 2.32 2.67 12.59
N LEU A 224 2.35 3.66 11.68
CA LEU A 224 3.38 3.82 10.67
C LEU A 224 4.44 4.80 11.19
N GLN A 225 5.47 4.26 11.85
CA GLN A 225 6.47 5.05 12.58
C GLN A 225 7.42 5.77 11.63
N ILE A 226 7.78 7.01 11.96
CA ILE A 226 8.75 7.80 11.18
C ILE A 226 10.15 7.48 11.69
N LEU A 227 11.00 6.93 10.82
CA LEU A 227 12.39 6.62 11.10
C LEU A 227 13.27 7.26 10.01
N ASN A 228 13.79 8.45 10.27
CA ASN A 228 14.73 9.09 9.34
C ASN A 228 16.15 8.64 9.65
N ILE A 229 16.94 8.37 8.61
CA ILE A 229 18.30 7.84 8.74
C ILE A 229 19.30 8.79 8.10
N THR A 230 20.41 9.02 8.80
CA THR A 230 21.56 9.77 8.30
C THR A 230 22.75 8.83 8.23
N LEU A 231 23.29 8.60 7.03
CA LEU A 231 24.46 7.77 6.78
C LEU A 231 25.74 8.61 6.78
N GLU A 232 26.80 8.07 7.37
CA GLU A 232 28.13 8.69 7.34
C GLU A 232 28.98 8.16 6.20
N ALA A 233 29.69 9.05 5.51
CA ALA A 233 30.64 8.66 4.48
C ALA A 233 31.77 7.80 5.08
N GLY A 234 32.12 6.72 4.39
CA GLY A 234 33.20 5.81 4.78
C GLY A 234 32.90 4.37 4.39
N SER A 235 33.94 3.56 4.21
CA SER A 235 33.83 2.12 4.02
C SER A 235 34.18 1.40 5.33
N GLY A 236 33.19 0.88 6.05
CA GLY A 236 33.43 0.23 7.36
C GLY A 236 32.17 -0.35 8.01
N GLN A 237 32.38 -1.24 8.99
CA GLN A 237 31.38 -2.11 9.65
C GLN A 237 30.11 -1.38 10.13
N SER A 238 28.99 -2.10 10.11
CA SER A 238 27.69 -1.61 10.57
C SER A 238 27.79 -1.02 11.98
N SER A 239 27.41 0.24 12.14
CA SER A 239 27.29 0.85 13.47
C SER A 239 25.92 0.49 14.05
N TYR A 240 25.92 -0.25 15.16
CA TYR A 240 24.70 -0.46 15.94
C TYR A 240 24.41 0.82 16.71
N GLU A 241 23.30 1.47 16.38
CA GLU A 241 22.94 2.71 17.05
C GLU A 241 21.65 2.46 17.82
N SER A 242 21.80 2.23 19.13
CA SER A 242 20.71 1.93 20.05
C SER A 242 19.68 3.07 20.05
N LEU A 243 18.40 2.71 20.04
CA LEU A 243 17.35 3.65 20.40
C LEU A 243 17.53 4.01 21.87
N GLU A 244 18.03 5.21 22.17
CA GLU A 244 17.93 5.75 23.52
C GLU A 244 16.45 5.93 23.85
N LEU A 245 15.92 5.07 24.73
CA LEU A 245 14.64 5.27 25.41
C LEU A 245 14.77 6.49 26.32
N ASN A 246 14.65 7.67 25.74
CA ASN A 246 14.36 8.88 26.50
C ASN A 246 12.90 8.82 26.93
N GLU A 247 12.66 8.25 28.12
CA GLU A 247 11.44 8.55 28.88
C GLU A 247 11.32 10.08 28.94
N SER A 248 10.30 10.61 28.26
CA SER A 248 9.99 12.05 28.16
C SER A 248 11.12 12.92 27.56
N ARG A 249 11.41 12.68 26.28
CA ARG A 249 11.58 13.75 25.27
C ARG A 249 11.44 13.11 23.90
N GLU A 250 10.29 13.31 23.27
CA GLU A 250 10.13 13.08 21.83
C GLU A 250 11.34 13.71 21.11
N PRO A 251 12.02 13.00 20.20
CA PRO A 251 12.96 13.64 19.30
C PRO A 251 12.18 14.68 18.52
N THR A 252 12.42 15.95 18.83
CA THR A 252 11.91 17.08 18.08
C THR A 252 12.64 17.12 16.74
N ILE A 253 12.28 16.21 15.83
CA ILE A 253 12.02 16.66 14.48
C ILE A 253 10.85 17.61 14.67
N LYS A 254 11.13 18.91 14.80
CA LYS A 254 10.08 19.90 14.65
C LYS A 254 9.44 19.57 13.31
N PRO A 255 8.16 19.16 13.25
CA PRO A 255 7.40 19.41 12.04
C PRO A 255 7.65 20.88 11.78
N THR A 256 8.03 21.23 10.55
CA THR A 256 8.34 22.63 10.24
C THR A 256 7.14 23.54 10.53
N SER A 257 5.99 22.95 10.87
CA SER A 257 4.75 23.59 11.27
C SER A 257 3.90 22.61 12.11
N SER A 258 3.81 22.85 13.42
CA SER A 258 2.83 22.20 14.32
C SER A 258 1.51 22.96 14.20
N PHE A 259 0.58 22.45 13.39
CA PHE A 259 -0.72 23.06 13.17
C PHE A 259 -1.75 22.01 12.75
N ILE A 260 -3.03 22.31 12.97
CA ILE A 260 -4.15 21.49 12.50
C ILE A 260 -4.52 21.97 11.10
N GLY A 261 -4.49 21.07 10.12
CA GLY A 261 -4.83 21.40 8.75
C GLY A 261 -4.33 20.36 7.75
N ILE A 262 -3.93 20.83 6.57
CA ILE A 262 -3.39 19.99 5.49
C ILE A 262 -2.01 20.47 5.06
N GLU A 263 -1.17 19.54 4.63
CA GLU A 263 0.05 19.84 3.90
C GLU A 263 0.32 18.76 2.85
N GLY A 264 1.15 19.05 1.87
CA GLY A 264 1.57 18.04 0.90
C GLY A 264 2.25 18.64 -0.31
N TYR A 265 2.27 17.87 -1.39
CA TYR A 265 2.91 18.23 -2.64
C TYR A 265 1.99 18.01 -3.83
N VAL A 266 2.15 18.83 -4.86
CA VAL A 266 1.55 18.64 -6.19
C VAL A 266 2.65 18.25 -7.16
N LEU A 267 2.52 17.07 -7.76
CA LEU A 267 3.49 16.46 -8.65
C LEU A 267 2.85 16.10 -10.00
N ASP A 268 3.65 15.97 -11.05
CA ASP A 268 3.23 15.37 -12.32
C ASP A 268 3.30 13.83 -12.29
N GLY A 269 2.83 13.17 -13.35
CA GLY A 269 2.91 11.71 -13.49
C GLY A 269 4.34 11.13 -13.54
N LEU A 270 5.37 11.97 -13.60
CA LEU A 270 6.79 11.59 -13.52
C LEU A 270 7.41 11.97 -12.16
N ASN A 271 6.58 12.37 -11.18
CA ASN A 271 6.96 12.87 -9.86
C ASN A 271 7.80 14.16 -9.86
N HIS A 272 7.76 14.97 -10.92
CA HIS A 272 8.30 16.33 -10.89
C HIS A 272 7.35 17.25 -10.15
N PRO A 273 7.88 18.17 -9.31
CA PRO A 273 7.02 19.13 -8.64
C PRO A 273 6.39 20.11 -9.64
N ILE A 274 5.08 20.33 -9.46
CA ILE A 274 4.35 21.34 -10.24
C ILE A 274 4.34 22.62 -9.43
N ASP A 275 5.08 23.61 -9.92
CA ASP A 275 5.12 24.96 -9.36
C ASP A 275 3.82 25.71 -9.66
N HIS A 276 3.33 26.51 -8.69
CA HIS A 276 2.11 27.32 -8.81
C HIS A 276 0.85 26.54 -9.22
N ALA A 277 0.77 25.25 -8.89
CA ALA A 277 -0.50 24.52 -8.98
C ALA A 277 -1.51 25.12 -8.01
N GLU A 278 -2.73 25.33 -8.46
CA GLU A 278 -3.84 25.84 -7.67
C GLU A 278 -4.47 24.72 -6.85
N ILE A 279 -4.59 24.90 -5.54
CA ILE A 279 -5.27 23.99 -4.62
C ILE A 279 -6.46 24.74 -4.03
N VAL A 280 -7.67 24.22 -4.26
CA VAL A 280 -8.94 24.78 -3.78
C VAL A 280 -9.57 23.83 -2.77
N VAL A 281 -9.73 24.30 -1.53
CA VAL A 281 -10.60 23.68 -0.53
C VAL A 281 -12.02 24.16 -0.83
N VAL A 282 -12.83 23.32 -1.46
CA VAL A 282 -14.11 23.69 -2.10
C VAL A 282 -15.06 24.38 -1.13
N GLU A 283 -15.21 23.83 0.07
CA GLU A 283 -15.92 24.44 1.19
C GLU A 283 -14.89 24.52 2.34
N PRO A 284 -14.38 25.70 2.72
CA PRO A 284 -15.01 27.03 2.65
C PRO A 284 -14.50 27.95 1.51
N ASN A 285 -14.17 27.41 0.34
CA ASN A 285 -13.65 28.14 -0.83
C ASN A 285 -12.32 28.86 -0.56
N ILE A 286 -11.34 28.12 -0.03
CA ILE A 286 -9.99 28.61 0.20
C ILE A 286 -9.10 28.18 -0.97
N THR A 287 -8.42 29.14 -1.59
CA THR A 287 -7.42 28.87 -2.63
C THR A 287 -6.01 29.12 -2.10
N LEU A 288 -5.09 28.21 -2.42
CA LEU A 288 -3.66 28.34 -2.19
C LEU A 288 -2.88 27.75 -3.36
N TYR A 289 -1.57 28.01 -3.41
CA TYR A 289 -0.72 27.59 -4.51
C TYR A 289 0.47 26.80 -4.00
N SER A 290 0.92 25.80 -4.78
CA SER A 290 2.19 25.12 -4.52
C SER A 290 3.37 26.04 -4.81
N ASN A 291 4.48 25.83 -4.09
CA ASN A 291 5.74 26.52 -4.35
C ASN A 291 6.58 25.79 -5.42
N LYS A 292 7.82 26.26 -5.66
CA LYS A 292 8.77 25.67 -6.62
C LYS A 292 9.12 24.20 -6.37
N GLU A 293 8.95 23.72 -5.15
CA GLU A 293 9.14 22.32 -4.76
C GLU A 293 7.83 21.52 -4.83
N GLY A 294 6.76 22.10 -5.38
CA GLY A 294 5.41 21.53 -5.41
C GLY A 294 4.72 21.54 -4.05
N LYS A 295 5.35 22.05 -2.99
CA LYS A 295 4.86 21.99 -1.61
C LYS A 295 3.74 23.01 -1.38
N TYR A 296 2.72 22.61 -0.64
CA TYR A 296 1.65 23.48 -0.16
C TYR A 296 1.26 23.13 1.28
N MET A 297 0.67 24.09 2.00
CA MET A 297 0.15 23.88 3.35
C MET A 297 -0.97 24.86 3.68
N LYS A 298 -1.95 24.41 4.48
CA LYS A 298 -3.07 25.23 4.93
C LYS A 298 -3.61 24.79 6.29
N GLU A 299 -3.66 25.72 7.24
CA GLU A 299 -4.41 25.56 8.49
C GLU A 299 -5.91 25.43 8.20
N LEU A 300 -6.51 24.35 8.72
CA LEU A 300 -7.94 24.05 8.61
C LEU A 300 -8.44 23.53 9.95
N SER A 301 -9.68 23.86 10.30
CA SER A 301 -10.33 23.27 11.47
C SER A 301 -10.54 21.77 11.27
N ALA A 302 -10.80 21.05 12.36
CA ALA A 302 -11.20 19.65 12.24
C ALA A 302 -12.52 19.54 11.46
N GLY A 303 -12.57 18.64 10.49
CA GLY A 303 -13.68 18.57 9.55
C GLY A 303 -13.36 17.72 8.33
N LYS A 304 -14.33 17.64 7.43
CA LYS A 304 -14.25 16.87 6.18
C LYS A 304 -14.24 17.84 5.02
N TYR A 305 -13.24 17.72 4.15
CA TYR A 305 -12.95 18.66 3.09
C TYR A 305 -12.85 17.97 1.74
N THR A 306 -13.39 18.61 0.72
CA THR A 306 -13.09 18.30 -0.68
C THR A 306 -12.02 19.26 -1.16
N ILE A 307 -10.91 18.72 -1.63
CA ILE A 307 -9.74 19.50 -2.06
C ILE A 307 -9.48 19.18 -3.53
N LYS A 308 -9.44 20.21 -4.35
CA LYS A 308 -9.16 20.11 -5.79
C LYS A 308 -7.80 20.73 -6.08
N ALA A 309 -6.93 20.02 -6.79
CA ALA A 309 -5.69 20.56 -7.34
C ALA A 309 -5.81 20.70 -8.86
N SER A 310 -5.33 21.81 -9.42
CA SER A 310 -5.31 22.10 -10.86
C SER A 310 -4.05 22.85 -11.26
N ALA A 311 -3.57 22.62 -12.47
CA ALA A 311 -2.45 23.34 -13.06
C ALA A 311 -2.63 23.43 -14.59
N SER A 312 -2.02 24.43 -15.23
CA SER A 312 -2.08 24.60 -16.69
C SER A 312 -1.51 23.38 -17.39
N GLU A 313 -2.17 22.91 -18.46
CA GLU A 313 -1.82 21.68 -19.22
C GLU A 313 -2.05 20.36 -18.47
N TYR A 314 -2.61 20.37 -17.26
CA TYR A 314 -2.90 19.17 -16.49
C TYR A 314 -4.38 19.00 -16.19
N ARG A 315 -4.82 17.74 -16.12
CA ARG A 315 -6.16 17.40 -15.63
C ARG A 315 -6.25 17.62 -14.12
N PRO A 316 -7.33 18.26 -13.63
CA PRO A 316 -7.51 18.48 -12.21
C PRO A 316 -7.72 17.17 -11.46
N ASN A 317 -7.20 17.10 -10.23
CA ASN A 317 -7.38 15.96 -9.32
C ASN A 317 -8.16 16.41 -8.08
N VAL A 318 -9.13 15.61 -7.63
CA VAL A 318 -9.99 15.93 -6.48
C VAL A 318 -9.86 14.83 -5.44
N LYS A 319 -9.64 15.23 -4.18
CA LYS A 319 -9.53 14.32 -3.03
C LYS A 319 -10.46 14.72 -1.91
N TYR A 320 -10.94 13.71 -1.19
CA TYR A 320 -11.71 13.87 0.04
C TYR A 320 -10.80 13.61 1.24
N VAL A 321 -10.78 14.54 2.19
CA VAL A 321 -9.83 14.54 3.30
C VAL A 321 -10.54 14.83 4.61
N GLU A 322 -10.30 14.01 5.62
CA GLU A 322 -10.73 14.25 7.00
C GLU A 322 -9.53 14.79 7.80
N VAL A 323 -9.72 15.97 8.39
CA VAL A 323 -8.77 16.63 9.30
C VAL A 323 -9.27 16.42 10.71
N ASN A 324 -8.45 15.80 11.55
CA ASN A 324 -8.79 15.41 12.91
C ASN A 324 -8.03 16.31 13.89
N ASN A 325 -8.63 16.67 15.02
CA ASN A 325 -7.96 17.41 16.11
C ASN A 325 -7.27 16.49 17.14
N VAL A 326 -7.22 15.19 16.88
CA VAL A 326 -6.59 14.19 17.77
C VAL A 326 -5.07 14.33 17.74
N THR A 327 -4.51 14.84 16.63
CA THR A 327 -3.08 15.05 16.42
C THR A 327 -2.81 16.53 16.16
N ASN A 328 -1.77 17.11 16.78
CA ASN A 328 -1.29 18.47 16.48
C ASN A 328 -0.44 18.54 15.18
N PHE A 329 -0.65 17.60 14.27
CA PHE A 329 0.07 17.49 13.01
C PHE A 329 -0.90 17.63 11.84
N PRO A 330 -0.50 18.30 10.74
CA PRO A 330 -1.33 18.42 9.56
C PRO A 330 -1.54 17.07 8.88
N LYS A 331 -2.68 16.92 8.21
CA LYS A 331 -2.96 15.76 7.36
C LYS A 331 -2.18 15.89 6.06
N ILE A 332 -1.35 14.89 5.75
CA ILE A 332 -0.60 14.85 4.49
C ILE A 332 -1.54 14.48 3.33
N VAL A 333 -1.55 15.31 2.28
CA VAL A 333 -2.39 15.15 1.08
C VAL A 333 -1.53 15.36 -0.17
N MET A 334 -1.24 14.29 -0.89
CA MET A 334 -0.45 14.35 -2.13
C MET A 334 -1.35 14.44 -3.34
N PHE A 335 -1.01 15.28 -4.33
CA PHE A 335 -1.69 15.34 -5.62
C PHE A 335 -0.74 14.97 -6.74
N THR A 336 -1.20 14.09 -7.62
CA THR A 336 -0.55 13.78 -8.90
C THR A 336 -1.46 14.24 -10.02
N LEU A 337 -0.96 15.11 -10.88
CA LEU A 337 -1.68 15.63 -12.03
C LEU A 337 -1.08 15.05 -13.33
N HIS A 338 -1.94 14.60 -14.24
CA HIS A 338 -1.51 14.06 -15.54
C HIS A 338 -1.78 15.09 -16.63
N ARG A 339 -0.87 15.20 -17.61
CA ARG A 339 -1.04 16.13 -18.73
C ARG A 339 -2.33 15.84 -19.48
N ASP A 340 -3.02 16.90 -19.91
CA ASP A 340 -4.22 16.75 -20.71
C ASP A 340 -3.84 16.63 -22.19
N GLU A 341 -3.95 15.44 -22.77
CA GLU A 341 -3.59 15.15 -24.18
C GLU A 341 -4.51 15.83 -25.22
N HIS A 342 -5.43 16.70 -24.78
CA HIS A 342 -6.45 17.35 -25.60
C HIS A 342 -6.31 18.88 -25.66
N ILE A 343 -5.20 19.45 -25.14
CA ILE A 343 -4.88 20.88 -25.18
C ILE A 343 -3.71 21.14 -26.12
#